data_AF-A0A485B1A8-F1
#
_entry.id   AF-A0A485B1A8-F1
#
_cell.length_a   1.000
_cell.length_b   1.000
_cell.length_c   1.000
_cell.angle_alpha   90.00
_cell.angle_beta   90.00
_cell.angle_gamma   90.00
#
_symmetry.space_group_name_H-M   'P 1'
#
loop_
_entity.id
_entity.type
_entity.pdbx_description
1 polymer ?
#
loop_
_entity_poly.entity_id
_entity_poly.type
_entity_poly.pdbx_seq_one_letter_code
_entity_poly.pdbx_strand_id
1 'polypeptide(L)'
;MKTGPLTESELEWLDETIAKYATDASIIDVSELDGMLTAVLSSPLEIEPAEWMFAVWGGAEHVPHWATDRERDRFVNLTLQHMSDIADRLNDYPISLNRCMAPAKKKIRS
;
A
#
# COMPACT_ATOMS: atom_id res chain seq x y z
N MET A 1 17.12 5.46 -0.98
CA MET A 1 15.72 5.30 -1.44
C MET A 1 15.25 6.66 -1.89
N LYS A 2 14.59 6.78 -3.04
CA LYS A 2 14.02 8.07 -3.47
C LYS A 2 12.82 8.35 -2.58
N THR A 3 12.91 9.41 -1.77
CA THR A 3 11.90 9.86 -0.81
C THR A 3 11.12 11.03 -1.41
N GLY A 4 10.39 10.76 -2.48
CA GLY A 4 9.54 11.75 -3.14
C GLY A 4 8.40 11.06 -3.87
N PRO A 5 7.36 11.82 -4.27
CA PRO A 5 6.22 11.29 -5.01
C PRO A 5 6.69 10.56 -6.27
N LEU A 6 5.94 9.55 -6.68
CA LEU A 6 6.15 8.88 -7.95
C LEU A 6 6.01 9.89 -9.10
N THR A 7 6.85 9.73 -10.11
CA THR A 7 6.73 10.48 -11.36
C THR A 7 5.54 9.96 -12.18
N GLU A 8 5.04 10.77 -13.12
CA GLU A 8 3.94 10.38 -14.00
C GLU A 8 4.22 9.08 -14.77
N SER A 9 5.43 8.91 -15.29
CA SER A 9 5.84 7.67 -15.98
C SER A 9 5.96 6.46 -15.04
N GLU A 10 6.21 6.66 -13.75
CA GLU A 10 6.22 5.57 -12.75
C GLU A 10 4.80 5.16 -12.37
N LEU A 11 3.88 6.12 -12.27
CA LEU A 11 2.45 5.88 -12.05
C LEU A 11 1.83 5.16 -13.25
N GLU A 12 2.09 5.63 -14.48
CA GLU A 12 1.63 4.98 -15.71
C GLU A 12 2.16 3.54 -15.81
N TRP A 13 3.43 3.32 -15.50
CA TRP A 13 4.00 1.97 -15.47
C TRP A 13 3.36 1.07 -14.41
N LEU A 14 3.04 1.60 -13.23
CA LEU A 14 2.30 0.84 -12.20
C LEU A 14 0.90 0.46 -12.69
N ASP A 15 0.20 1.40 -13.31
CA ASP A 15 -1.14 1.21 -13.84
C ASP A 15 -1.18 0.13 -14.93
N GLU A 16 -0.26 0.22 -15.90
CA GLU A 16 -0.08 -0.81 -16.93
C GLU A 16 0.25 -2.18 -16.33
N THR A 17 1.08 -2.21 -15.28
CA THR A 17 1.48 -3.45 -14.62
C THR A 17 0.33 -4.08 -13.85
N ILE A 18 -0.48 -3.28 -13.16
CA ILE A 18 -1.69 -3.74 -12.48
C ILE A 18 -2.66 -4.28 -13.52
N ALA A 19 -2.99 -3.50 -14.55
CA ALA A 19 -3.92 -3.92 -15.60
C ALA A 19 -3.47 -5.19 -16.34
N LYS A 20 -2.16 -5.38 -16.54
CA LYS A 20 -1.57 -6.57 -17.15
C LYS A 20 -1.82 -7.85 -16.33
N TYR A 21 -1.75 -7.75 -15.02
CA TYR A 21 -1.86 -8.89 -14.10
C TYR A 21 -3.22 -8.96 -13.38
N ALA A 22 -4.11 -8.00 -13.66
CA ALA A 22 -5.40 -7.90 -13.00
C ALA A 22 -6.28 -9.11 -13.28
N THR A 23 -7.01 -9.53 -12.27
CA THR A 23 -8.03 -10.58 -12.30
C THR A 23 -9.29 -10.05 -11.63
N ASP A 24 -10.39 -10.80 -11.70
CA ASP A 24 -11.66 -10.41 -11.05
C ASP A 24 -11.54 -10.22 -9.52
N ALA A 25 -10.47 -10.73 -8.90
CA ALA A 25 -10.23 -10.66 -7.46
C ALA A 25 -9.21 -9.57 -7.06
N SER A 26 -8.46 -9.01 -8.00
CA SER A 26 -7.41 -8.01 -7.72
C SER A 26 -7.94 -6.60 -7.88
N ILE A 27 -7.11 -5.63 -7.45
CA ILE A 27 -7.31 -4.24 -7.87
C ILE A 27 -7.15 -4.09 -9.38
N ILE A 28 -7.77 -3.05 -9.95
CA ILE A 28 -7.80 -2.80 -11.40
C ILE A 28 -6.89 -1.65 -11.85
N ASP A 29 -6.59 -0.69 -10.98
CA ASP A 29 -5.81 0.50 -11.31
C ASP A 29 -5.04 1.08 -10.11
N VAL A 30 -4.22 2.12 -10.36
CA VAL A 30 -3.46 2.82 -9.31
C VAL A 30 -4.35 3.58 -8.33
N SER A 31 -5.56 4.00 -8.73
CA SER A 31 -6.48 4.71 -7.84
C SER A 31 -7.05 3.78 -6.75
N GLU A 32 -7.36 2.54 -7.10
CA GLU A 32 -7.73 1.50 -6.14
C GLU A 32 -6.55 1.13 -5.23
N LEU A 33 -5.33 1.07 -5.77
CA LEU A 33 -4.12 0.88 -4.97
C LEU A 33 -3.97 2.00 -3.92
N ASP A 34 -4.11 3.27 -4.32
CA ASP A 34 -4.03 4.44 -3.42
C ASP A 34 -5.09 4.35 -2.31
N GLY A 35 -6.33 4.02 -2.68
CA GLY A 35 -7.43 3.83 -1.74
C GLY A 35 -7.17 2.69 -0.73
N MET A 36 -6.66 1.55 -1.22
CA MET A 36 -6.32 0.41 -0.38
C MET A 36 -5.17 0.74 0.58
N LEU A 37 -4.08 1.34 0.07
CA LEU A 37 -2.93 1.76 0.90
C LEU A 37 -3.34 2.80 1.93
N THR A 38 -4.20 3.74 1.57
CA THR A 38 -4.77 4.73 2.49
C THR A 38 -5.56 4.05 3.62
N ALA A 39 -6.38 3.04 3.29
CA ALA A 39 -7.12 2.27 4.29
C ALA A 39 -6.17 1.49 5.23
N VAL A 40 -5.11 0.88 4.68
CA VAL A 40 -4.08 0.19 5.45
C VAL A 40 -3.36 1.15 6.41
N LEU A 41 -2.92 2.31 5.92
CA LEU A 41 -2.23 3.33 6.72
C LEU A 41 -3.15 3.98 7.78
N SER A 42 -4.45 4.04 7.50
CA SER A 42 -5.45 4.57 8.43
C SER A 42 -5.94 3.54 9.44
N SER A 43 -5.51 2.28 9.32
CA SER A 43 -5.95 1.20 10.21
C SER A 43 -5.41 1.39 11.63
N PRO A 44 -6.22 1.16 12.69
CA PRO A 44 -5.73 1.07 14.07
C PRO A 44 -4.81 -0.12 14.33
N LEU A 45 -4.85 -1.12 13.45
CA LEU A 45 -4.15 -2.38 13.61
C LEU A 45 -2.86 -2.36 12.80
N GLU A 46 -1.79 -2.92 13.37
CA GLU A 46 -0.57 -3.20 12.63
C GLU A 46 -0.88 -4.31 11.60
N ILE A 47 -0.82 -3.96 10.32
CA ILE A 47 -1.01 -4.88 9.19
C ILE A 47 0.38 -5.21 8.65
N GLU A 48 0.69 -6.50 8.55
CA GLU A 48 1.97 -6.96 8.02
C GLU A 48 2.11 -6.64 6.53
N PRO A 49 3.32 -6.28 6.04
CA PRO A 49 3.52 -5.93 4.64
C PRO A 49 3.06 -7.01 3.66
N ALA A 50 3.25 -8.28 4.01
CA ALA A 50 2.81 -9.39 3.18
C ALA A 50 1.28 -9.44 3.02
N GLU A 51 0.52 -9.07 4.05
CA GLU A 51 -0.95 -9.19 4.06
C GLU A 51 -1.59 -8.24 3.06
N TRP A 52 -1.28 -6.94 3.13
CA TRP A 52 -1.83 -5.99 2.17
C TRP A 52 -1.26 -6.21 0.77
N MET A 53 -0.02 -6.68 0.65
CA MET A 53 0.61 -6.94 -0.66
C MET A 53 -0.01 -8.15 -1.38
N PHE A 54 -0.51 -9.14 -0.64
CA PHE A 54 -1.35 -10.20 -1.21
C PHE A 54 -2.79 -9.71 -1.46
N ALA A 55 -3.30 -8.82 -0.61
CA ALA A 55 -4.64 -8.24 -0.80
C ALA A 55 -4.77 -7.45 -2.11
N VAL A 56 -3.69 -6.80 -2.58
CA VAL A 56 -3.61 -6.18 -3.93
C VAL A 56 -4.13 -7.14 -5.01
N TRP A 57 -3.79 -8.41 -4.90
CA TRP A 57 -4.11 -9.43 -5.89
C TRP A 57 -5.39 -10.21 -5.58
N GLY A 58 -6.04 -9.95 -4.44
CA GLY A 58 -7.18 -10.74 -3.96
C GLY A 58 -6.80 -11.99 -3.17
N GLY A 59 -5.58 -12.06 -2.64
CA GLY A 59 -5.10 -13.18 -1.82
C GLY A 59 -3.77 -13.76 -2.32
N ALA A 60 -3.16 -14.62 -1.49
CA ALA A 60 -1.87 -15.23 -1.80
C ALA A 60 -1.95 -16.18 -3.01
N GLU A 61 -3.13 -16.76 -3.26
CA GLU A 61 -3.40 -17.65 -4.39
C GLU A 61 -3.56 -16.92 -5.74
N HIS A 62 -3.81 -15.61 -5.72
CA HIS A 62 -4.04 -14.79 -6.91
C HIS A 62 -2.81 -13.96 -7.29
N VAL A 63 -1.70 -14.10 -6.57
CA VAL A 63 -0.45 -13.39 -6.86
C VAL A 63 0.02 -13.75 -8.28
N PRO A 64 0.31 -12.77 -9.14
CA PRO A 64 0.68 -13.04 -10.52
C PRO A 64 2.03 -13.72 -10.64
N HIS A 65 2.14 -14.53 -11.69
CA HIS A 65 3.41 -15.04 -12.16
C HIS A 65 4.15 -13.92 -12.91
N TRP A 66 5.01 -13.21 -12.18
CA TRP A 66 5.87 -12.16 -12.73
C TRP A 66 6.73 -12.67 -13.89
N ALA A 67 6.87 -11.86 -14.94
CA ALA A 67 7.70 -12.22 -16.08
C ALA A 67 9.19 -12.31 -15.70
N THR A 68 9.62 -11.47 -14.76
CA THR A 68 10.97 -11.47 -14.20
C THR A 68 10.98 -11.00 -12.75
N ASP A 69 11.97 -11.42 -11.96
CA ASP A 69 12.19 -10.90 -10.61
C ASP A 69 12.39 -9.38 -10.60
N ARG A 70 12.98 -8.82 -11.66
CA ARG A 70 13.18 -7.37 -11.80
C ARG A 70 11.86 -6.61 -11.92
N GLU A 71 10.89 -7.17 -12.64
CA GLU A 71 9.56 -6.58 -12.80
C GLU A 71 8.83 -6.57 -11.44
N ARG A 72 8.86 -7.70 -10.72
CA ARG A 72 8.33 -7.81 -9.35
C ARG A 72 8.98 -6.79 -8.43
N ASP A 73 10.30 -6.76 -8.38
CA ASP A 73 11.04 -5.89 -7.46
C ASP A 73 10.78 -4.42 -7.79
N ARG A 74 10.64 -4.08 -9.08
CA ARG A 74 10.24 -2.73 -9.50
C ARG A 74 8.84 -2.38 -9.02
N PHE A 75 7.86 -3.28 -9.20
CA PHE A 75 6.50 -3.08 -8.71
C PHE A 75 6.47 -2.83 -7.21
N VAL A 76 7.06 -3.74 -6.42
CA VAL A 76 7.11 -3.63 -4.96
C VAL A 76 7.77 -2.32 -4.51
N ASN A 77 8.90 -1.94 -5.12
CA ASN A 77 9.58 -0.70 -4.77
C ASN A 77 8.73 0.55 -5.06
N LEU A 78 8.04 0.59 -6.19
CA LEU A 78 7.18 1.72 -6.54
C LEU A 78 5.94 1.78 -5.66
N THR A 79 5.32 0.64 -5.35
CA THR A 79 4.19 0.58 -4.41
C THR A 79 4.58 1.06 -3.01
N LEU A 80 5.75 0.66 -2.50
CA LEU A 80 6.26 1.12 -1.20
C LEU A 80 6.60 2.63 -1.20
N GLN A 81 7.15 3.14 -2.31
CA GLN A 81 7.39 4.56 -2.47
C GLN A 81 6.07 5.34 -2.49
N HIS A 82 5.04 4.83 -3.18
CA HIS A 82 3.72 5.43 -3.19
C HIS A 82 3.06 5.42 -1.81
N MET A 83 3.13 4.30 -1.08
CA MET A 83 2.66 4.21 0.30
C MET A 83 3.36 5.22 1.22
N SER A 84 4.66 5.46 1.02
CA SER A 84 5.40 6.45 1.80
C SER A 84 4.90 7.87 1.53
N ASP A 85 4.64 8.21 0.26
CA ASP A 85 4.05 9.49 -0.13
C ASP A 85 2.64 9.68 0.46
N ILE A 86 1.79 8.65 0.43
CA ILE A 86 0.46 8.66 1.07
C ILE A 86 0.61 8.88 2.58
N ALA A 87 1.54 8.19 3.24
CA ALA A 87 1.78 8.34 4.67
C ALA A 87 2.22 9.77 5.03
N ASP A 88 3.11 10.37 4.23
CA ASP A 88 3.54 11.76 4.40
C ASP A 88 2.34 12.72 4.24
N ARG A 89 1.51 12.51 3.20
CA ARG A 89 0.28 13.30 2.97
C ARG A 89 -0.74 13.16 4.09
N LEU A 90 -0.90 11.97 4.67
CA LEU A 90 -1.79 11.72 5.81
C LEU A 90 -1.25 12.38 7.09
N ASN A 91 0.07 12.40 7.27
CA ASN A 91 0.73 13.00 8.42
C ASN A 91 0.71 14.54 8.39
N ASP A 92 0.72 15.14 7.19
CA ASP A 92 0.62 16.59 6.98
C ASP A 92 -0.77 17.19 7.28
N TYR A 93 -1.74 16.37 7.72
CA TYR A 93 -3.00 16.84 8.31
C TYR A 93 -2.89 16.97 9.85
N PRO A 94 -2.63 18.17 10.42
CA PRO A 94 -2.66 18.38 11.86
C PRO A 94 -4.11 18.53 12.34
N ILE A 95 -4.91 17.47 12.26
CA ILE A 95 -6.22 17.45 12.91
C ILE A 95 -6.51 16.07 13.50
N SER A 96 -5.94 15.87 14.68
CA SER A 96 -6.63 15.20 15.80
C SER A 96 -7.12 13.76 15.63
N LEU A 97 -6.59 12.92 14.73
CA LEU A 97 -6.96 11.49 14.77
C LEU A 97 -6.25 10.74 15.93
N ASN A 98 -5.05 11.19 16.32
CA ASN A 98 -4.29 10.61 17.43
C ASN A 98 -4.89 10.88 18.84
N ARG A 99 -6.01 11.61 18.94
CA ARG A 99 -6.71 11.80 20.23
C ARG A 99 -7.87 10.81 20.45
N CYS A 100 -8.44 10.23 19.39
CA CYS A 100 -9.57 9.29 19.54
C CYS A 100 -9.14 7.82 19.54
N MET A 101 -7.95 7.48 19.01
CA MET A 101 -7.49 6.09 18.86
C MET A 101 -6.24 5.78 19.68
N ALA A 102 -5.99 6.50 20.78
CA ALA A 102 -4.99 6.03 21.74
C ALA A 102 -5.45 4.65 22.23
N PRO A 103 -4.70 3.56 21.95
CA PRO A 103 -4.99 2.31 22.62
C PRO A 103 -4.79 2.61 24.11
N ALA A 104 -5.83 2.32 24.90
CA ALA A 104 -5.68 2.06 26.31
C ALA A 104 -4.70 0.88 26.44
N LYS A 105 -3.39 1.16 26.35
CA LYS A 105 -2.32 0.24 26.70
C LYS A 105 -2.46 0.06 28.20
N LYS A 106 -3.34 -0.90 28.55
CA LYS A 106 -3.54 -1.45 29.87
C LYS A 106 -2.16 -1.60 30.51
N LYS A 107 -1.87 -0.71 31.46
CA LYS A 107 -0.81 -0.91 32.42
C LYS A 107 -1.30 -1.95 33.42
N ILE A 108 -1.42 -3.20 32.98
CA ILE A 108 -1.39 -4.35 33.88
C ILE A 108 0.09 -4.66 34.05
N ARG A 109 0.69 -4.04 35.07
CA ARG A 109 1.87 -4.59 35.72
C ARG A 109 1.39 -5.20 37.01
N SER A 110 1.65 -6.50 37.14
CA SER A 110 1.46 -7.34 38.32
C SER A 110 2.05 -6.75 39.59
#